data_AF-A0A1I8GEI6-F1
#
_entry.id   AF-A0A1I8GEI6-F1
#
_cell.length_a   1.000
_cell.length_b   1.000
_cell.length_c   1.000
_cell.angle_alpha   90.00
_cell.angle_beta   90.00
_cell.angle_gamma   90.00
#
_symmetry.space_group_name_H-M   'P 1'
#
loop_
_entity.id
_entity.type
_entity.pdbx_description
1 polymer ?
#
loop_
_entity_poly.entity_id
_entity_poly.type
_entity_poly.pdbx_seq_one_letter_code
_entity_poly.pdbx_strand_id
1 'polypeptide(L)'
;PLANALQVAAEHRPKWPESVWKLLIYSGLWLQSLYVVVLCGKYDVLQNPLDIFKDCVFGDAQLKQAVPSDIYWMYMLQLGFYVHSIIGTLYMDMWRKDSVMMLLHHGLTIFLLEFSFLVR
;
A
#
# COMPACT_ATOMS: atom_id res chain seq x y z
N PRO A 1 -27.14 1.27 8.74
CA PRO A 1 -27.17 1.41 10.23
C PRO A 1 -26.13 2.41 10.74
N LEU A 2 -24.84 2.23 10.43
CA LEU A 2 -23.76 3.12 10.92
C LEU A 2 -23.85 4.56 10.37
N ALA A 3 -24.10 4.71 9.07
CA ALA A 3 -24.27 6.03 8.43
C ALA A 3 -25.45 6.84 9.01
N ASN A 4 -26.50 6.15 9.47
CA ASN A 4 -27.64 6.79 10.13
C ASN A 4 -27.29 7.21 11.56
N ALA A 5 -26.53 6.38 12.30
CA ALA A 5 -26.08 6.71 13.65
C ALA A 5 -25.14 7.93 13.66
N LEU A 6 -24.28 8.06 12.64
CA LEU A 6 -23.36 9.19 12.46
C LEU A 6 -24.00 10.41 11.78
N GLN A 7 -25.32 10.39 11.54
CA GLN A 7 -26.05 11.50 10.91
C GLN A 7 -25.45 11.99 9.59
N VAL A 8 -24.96 11.06 8.75
CA VAL A 8 -24.34 11.41 7.46
C VAL A 8 -25.39 12.07 6.54
N ALA A 9 -25.04 13.25 6.01
CA ALA A 9 -25.86 14.02 5.08
C ALA A 9 -26.30 13.15 3.89
N ALA A 10 -27.55 13.30 3.46
CA ALA A 10 -28.17 12.44 2.45
C ALA A 10 -27.37 12.40 1.13
N GLU A 11 -26.76 13.53 0.76
CA GLU A 11 -25.92 13.70 -0.43
C GLU A 11 -24.66 12.82 -0.42
N HIS A 12 -24.10 12.51 0.76
CA HIS A 12 -22.84 11.77 0.88
C HIS A 12 -23.04 10.27 1.13
N ARG A 13 -24.28 9.84 1.42
CA ARG A 13 -24.61 8.44 1.70
C ARG A 13 -24.18 7.44 0.62
N PRO A 14 -24.27 7.75 -0.69
CA PRO A 14 -23.84 6.81 -1.72
C PRO A 14 -22.33 6.50 -1.66
N LYS A 15 -21.51 7.50 -1.30
CA LYS A 15 -20.04 7.36 -1.21
C LYS A 15 -19.56 6.89 0.15
N TRP A 16 -20.44 6.86 1.15
CA TRP A 16 -20.07 6.52 2.52
C TRP A 16 -19.37 5.16 2.66
N PRO A 17 -19.85 4.06 2.06
CA PRO A 17 -19.18 2.75 2.17
C PRO A 17 -17.77 2.76 1.59
N GLU A 18 -17.58 3.42 0.45
CA GLU A 18 -16.28 3.58 -0.21
C GLU A 18 -15.31 4.38 0.68
N SER A 19 -15.78 5.48 1.28
CA SER A 19 -14.97 6.28 2.21
C SER A 19 -14.56 5.51 3.45
N VAL A 20 -15.47 4.72 4.04
CA VAL A 20 -15.16 3.88 5.20
C VAL A 20 -14.15 2.79 4.84
N TRP A 21 -14.32 2.14 3.68
CA TRP A 21 -13.37 1.14 3.18
C TRP A 21 -11.96 1.74 3.00
N LYS A 22 -11.86 2.89 2.32
CA LYS A 22 -10.60 3.60 2.11
C LYS A 22 -9.97 4.01 3.45
N LEU A 23 -10.75 4.52 4.40
CA LEU A 23 -10.26 4.86 5.73
C LEU A 23 -9.65 3.64 6.44
N LEU A 24 -10.38 2.52 6.49
CA LEU A 24 -9.92 1.31 7.18
C LEU A 24 -8.63 0.76 6.57
N ILE A 25 -8.56 0.69 5.25
CA ILE A 25 -7.38 0.18 4.56
C ILE A 25 -6.19 1.14 4.71
N TYR A 26 -6.38 2.45 4.53
CA TYR A 26 -5.28 3.41 4.72
C TYR A 26 -4.76 3.41 6.14
N SER A 27 -5.64 3.43 7.14
CA SER A 27 -5.22 3.35 8.54
C SER A 27 -4.52 2.03 8.84
N GLY A 28 -5.02 0.90 8.33
CA GLY A 28 -4.43 -0.42 8.53
C GLY A 28 -3.02 -0.53 7.92
N LEU A 29 -2.87 -0.16 6.65
CA LEU A 29 -1.58 -0.19 5.94
C LEU A 29 -0.57 0.79 6.54
N TRP A 30 -1.04 1.96 6.99
CA TRP A 30 -0.20 2.93 7.67
C TRP A 30 0.28 2.40 9.03
N LEU A 31 -0.62 1.84 9.85
CA LEU A 31 -0.25 1.24 11.14
C LEU A 31 0.70 0.05 10.97
N GLN A 32 0.50 -0.76 9.94
CA GLN A 32 1.42 -1.85 9.61
C GLN A 32 2.81 -1.29 9.27
N SER A 33 2.89 -0.30 8.39
CA SER A 33 4.16 0.33 8.01
C SER A 33 4.85 0.99 9.21
N LEU A 34 4.08 1.69 10.06
CA LEU A 34 4.57 2.27 11.31
C LEU A 34 5.15 1.18 12.23
N TYR A 35 4.44 0.07 12.37
CA TYR A 35 4.89 -1.03 13.21
C TYR A 35 6.22 -1.60 12.71
N VAL A 36 6.30 -1.95 11.42
CA VAL A 36 7.49 -2.58 10.83
C VAL A 36 8.69 -1.63 10.84
N VAL A 37 8.51 -0.38 10.41
CA VAL A 37 9.61 0.58 10.22
C VAL A 37 10.06 1.24 11.53
N VAL A 38 9.15 1.48 12.48
CA VAL A 38 9.45 2.28 13.68
C VAL A 38 9.35 1.47 14.97
N LEU A 39 8.28 0.71 15.16
CA LEU A 39 7.98 0.12 16.48
C LEU A 39 8.63 -1.25 16.70
N CYS A 40 8.91 -2.00 15.64
CA CYS A 40 9.44 -3.37 15.74
C CYS A 40 10.91 -3.40 16.19
N GLY A 41 11.66 -2.31 15.99
CA GLY A 41 13.06 -2.18 16.40
C GLY A 41 14.04 -3.12 15.69
N LYS A 42 13.60 -3.83 14.65
CA LYS A 42 14.43 -4.75 13.86
C LYS A 42 15.20 -4.07 12.73
N TYR A 43 14.72 -2.91 12.29
CA TYR A 43 15.22 -2.23 11.10
C TYR A 43 15.54 -0.77 11.46
N ASP A 44 16.79 -0.37 11.30
CA ASP A 44 17.24 1.01 11.57
C ASP A 44 17.15 1.90 10.32
N VAL A 45 16.08 1.73 9.52
CA VAL A 45 15.93 2.41 8.22
C VAL A 45 15.90 3.94 8.36
N LEU A 46 15.33 4.45 9.45
CA LEU A 46 15.23 5.90 9.68
C LEU A 46 16.54 6.53 10.13
N GLN A 47 17.37 5.78 10.85
CA GLN A 47 18.63 6.29 11.41
C GLN A 47 19.80 6.04 10.45
N ASN A 48 19.82 4.86 9.80
CA ASN A 48 20.81 4.42 8.85
C ASN A 48 20.13 3.89 7.57
N PRO A 49 19.69 4.78 6.66
CA PRO A 49 18.97 4.37 5.44
C PRO A 49 19.81 3.53 4.47
N LEU A 50 21.14 3.54 4.60
CA LEU A 50 22.03 2.75 3.75
C LEU A 50 22.07 1.26 4.14
N ASP A 51 21.61 0.89 5.33
CA ASP A 51 21.60 -0.51 5.78
C ASP A 51 20.68 -1.40 4.93
N ILE A 52 19.73 -0.79 4.20
CA ILE A 52 18.88 -1.50 3.23
C ILE A 52 19.73 -2.12 2.10
N PHE A 53 20.89 -1.55 1.79
CA PHE A 53 21.77 -2.02 0.70
C PHE A 53 22.96 -2.86 1.16
N LYS A 54 23.12 -3.08 2.48
CA LYS A 54 24.34 -3.64 3.06
C LYS A 54 24.66 -5.06 2.56
N ASP A 55 23.62 -5.80 2.21
CA ASP A 55 23.68 -7.17 1.70
C ASP A 55 23.07 -7.30 0.28
N CYS A 56 22.96 -6.18 -0.45
CA CYS A 56 22.42 -6.19 -1.81
C CYS A 56 23.40 -6.91 -2.74
N VAL A 57 23.04 -8.13 -3.15
CA VAL A 57 23.82 -8.94 -4.10
C VAL A 57 23.06 -9.03 -5.41
N PHE A 58 23.62 -8.47 -6.49
CA PHE A 58 22.98 -8.56 -7.80
C PHE A 58 23.03 -9.97 -8.40
N GLY A 59 21.93 -10.39 -9.05
CA GLY A 59 21.83 -11.65 -9.78
C GLY A 59 21.03 -12.74 -9.05
N ASP A 60 21.30 -14.01 -9.38
CA ASP A 60 20.53 -15.17 -8.88
C ASP A 60 20.55 -15.34 -7.35
N ALA A 61 21.55 -14.75 -6.68
CA ALA A 61 21.67 -14.80 -5.22
C ALA A 61 20.61 -13.94 -4.52
N GLN A 62 20.20 -12.81 -5.10
CA GLN A 62 19.18 -11.90 -4.55
C GLN A 62 17.80 -12.58 -4.43
N LEU A 63 17.44 -13.36 -5.45
CA LEU A 63 16.15 -14.07 -5.50
C LEU A 63 16.07 -15.20 -4.47
N LYS A 64 17.23 -15.73 -4.03
CA LYS A 64 17.33 -16.81 -3.05
C LYS A 64 17.40 -16.30 -1.61
N GLN A 65 17.60 -15.00 -1.40
CA GLN A 65 17.66 -14.41 -0.07
C GLN A 65 16.28 -14.46 0.59
N ALA A 66 16.20 -15.13 1.74
CA ALA A 66 14.97 -15.25 2.51
C ALA A 66 14.45 -13.86 2.92
N VAL A 67 13.19 -13.57 2.62
CA VAL A 67 12.55 -12.32 3.02
C VAL A 67 11.99 -12.48 4.43
N PRO A 68 12.31 -11.58 5.37
CA PRO A 68 11.62 -11.52 6.64
C PRO A 68 10.10 -11.44 6.44
N SER A 69 9.35 -12.24 7.20
CA SER A 69 7.89 -12.37 7.03
C SER A 69 7.15 -11.05 7.19
N ASP A 70 7.58 -10.19 8.11
CA ASP A 70 7.00 -8.87 8.35
C ASP A 70 7.16 -7.93 7.14
N ILE A 71 8.35 -7.89 6.53
CA ILE A 71 8.62 -7.14 5.30
C ILE A 71 7.83 -7.73 4.13
N TYR A 72 7.82 -9.06 3.98
CA TYR A 72 7.06 -9.73 2.93
C TYR A 72 5.57 -9.33 2.97
N TRP A 73 4.93 -9.44 4.13
CA TRP A 73 3.52 -9.06 4.28
C TRP A 73 3.27 -7.57 4.10
N MET A 74 4.23 -6.71 4.43
CA MET A 74 4.14 -5.27 4.16
C MET A 74 4.07 -5.00 2.65
N TYR A 75 4.94 -5.62 1.87
CA TYR A 75 4.91 -5.51 0.40
C TYR A 75 3.64 -6.12 -0.19
N MET A 76 3.24 -7.33 0.23
CA MET A 76 2.07 -8.01 -0.34
C MET A 76 0.76 -7.25 -0.10
N LEU A 77 0.59 -6.68 1.10
CA LEU A 77 -0.62 -5.92 1.42
C LEU A 77 -0.69 -4.59 0.65
N GLN A 78 0.44 -3.88 0.51
CA GLN A 78 0.49 -2.65 -0.30
C GLN A 78 0.29 -2.94 -1.79
N LEU A 79 0.94 -3.98 -2.33
CA LEU A 79 0.77 -4.40 -3.72
C LEU A 79 -0.69 -4.79 -4.00
N GLY A 80 -1.27 -5.62 -3.14
CA GLY A 80 -2.67 -6.03 -3.24
C GLY A 80 -3.64 -4.85 -3.21
N PHE A 81 -3.36 -3.84 -2.38
CA PHE A 81 -4.15 -2.61 -2.35
C PHE A 81 -4.09 -1.83 -3.67
N TYR A 82 -2.90 -1.66 -4.25
CA TYR A 82 -2.77 -0.93 -5.51
C TYR A 82 -3.39 -1.69 -6.70
N VAL A 83 -3.25 -3.01 -6.74
CA VAL A 83 -3.94 -3.86 -7.73
C VAL A 83 -5.47 -3.74 -7.57
N HIS A 84 -5.98 -3.84 -6.34
CA HIS A 84 -7.39 -3.64 -6.05
C HIS A 84 -7.86 -2.24 -6.47
N SER A 85 -7.03 -1.22 -6.27
CA SER A 85 -7.36 0.17 -6.63
C SER A 85 -7.47 0.35 -8.14
N ILE A 86 -6.64 -0.32 -8.94
CA ILE A 86 -6.81 -0.36 -10.42
C ILE A 86 -8.16 -0.96 -10.80
N ILE A 87 -8.52 -2.10 -10.21
CA ILE A 87 -9.82 -2.75 -10.46
C ILE A 87 -10.97 -1.82 -10.04
N GLY A 88 -10.85 -1.18 -8.88
CA GLY A 88 -11.80 -0.19 -8.39
C GLY A 88 -11.99 0.96 -9.38
N THR A 89 -10.89 1.56 -9.85
CA THR A 89 -10.94 2.68 -10.80
C THR A 89 -11.49 2.27 -12.17
N LEU A 90 -11.26 1.04 -12.63
CA LEU A 90 -11.75 0.56 -13.93
C LEU A 90 -13.23 0.19 -13.91
N TYR A 91 -13.72 -0.42 -12.82
CA TYR A 91 -15.03 -1.09 -12.82
C TYR A 91 -16.02 -0.56 -11.77
N MET A 92 -15.54 0.05 -10.68
CA MET A 92 -16.40 0.47 -9.56
C MET A 92 -16.56 1.99 -9.49
N ASP A 93 -15.48 2.74 -9.72
CA ASP A 93 -15.47 4.19 -9.58
C ASP A 93 -16.10 4.88 -10.79
N MET A 94 -16.76 6.01 -10.54
CA MET A 94 -17.18 6.89 -11.63
C MET A 94 -15.95 7.52 -12.29
N TRP A 95 -15.86 7.39 -13.61
CA TRP A 95 -14.78 8.00 -14.38
C TRP A 95 -14.85 9.53 -14.31
N ARG A 96 -13.71 10.12 -13.98
CA ARG A 96 -13.49 11.55 -13.90
C ARG A 96 -12.29 11.91 -14.77
N LYS A 97 -12.07 13.21 -15.00
CA LYS A 97 -10.96 13.69 -15.85
C LYS A 97 -9.58 13.28 -15.33
N ASP A 98 -9.47 12.99 -14.03
CA ASP A 98 -8.26 12.53 -13.34
C ASP A 98 -8.11 11.01 -13.28
N SER A 99 -9.12 10.22 -13.68
CA SER A 99 -9.09 8.74 -13.57
C SER A 99 -7.91 8.11 -14.32
N VAL A 100 -7.55 8.64 -15.50
CA VAL A 100 -6.39 8.15 -16.26
C VAL A 100 -5.09 8.39 -15.49
N MET A 101 -4.94 9.57 -14.90
CA MET A 101 -3.76 9.89 -14.09
C MET A 101 -3.69 9.00 -12.84
N MET A 102 -4.83 8.67 -12.24
CA MET A 102 -4.91 7.76 -11.09
C MET A 102 -4.47 6.34 -11.47
N LEU A 103 -4.88 5.83 -12.63
CA LEU A 103 -4.42 4.53 -13.14
C LEU A 103 -2.91 4.53 -13.42
N LEU A 104 -2.38 5.59 -14.02
CA LEU A 104 -0.93 5.74 -14.22
C LEU A 104 -0.17 5.78 -12.90
N HIS A 105 -0.70 6.51 -11.92
CA HIS A 105 -0.14 6.54 -10.57
C HIS A 105 -0.11 5.14 -9.94
N HIS A 106 -1.21 4.39 -9.99
CA HIS A 106 -1.25 3.03 -9.47
C HIS A 106 -0.30 2.07 -10.20
N GLY A 107 -0.17 2.21 -11.53
CA GLY A 107 0.82 1.44 -12.29
C GLY A 107 2.25 1.76 -11.86
N LEU A 108 2.56 3.05 -11.67
CA LEU A 108 3.88 3.47 -11.20
C LEU A 108 4.17 2.99 -9.78
N THR A 109 3.21 3.06 -8.85
CA THR A 109 3.41 2.58 -7.48
C THR A 109 3.61 1.08 -7.42
N ILE A 110 2.87 0.30 -8.21
CA ILE A 110 3.09 -1.15 -8.35
C ILE A 110 4.52 -1.42 -8.85
N PHE A 111 4.92 -0.75 -9.93
CA PHE A 111 6.27 -0.90 -10.47
C PHE A 111 7.35 -0.57 -9.44
N LEU A 112 7.21 0.54 -8.72
CA LEU A 112 8.18 0.95 -7.70
C LEU A 112 8.21 -0.03 -6.52
N LEU A 113 7.06 -0.57 -6.10
CA LEU A 113 6.98 -1.58 -5.03
C LEU A 113 7.63 -2.90 -5.45
N GLU A 114 7.35 -3.39 -6.66
CA GLU A 114 7.96 -4.61 -7.19
C GLU A 114 9.47 -4.45 -7.35
N PHE A 115 9.91 -3.32 -7.92
CA PHE A 115 11.33 -3.01 -8.03
C PHE A 115 12.01 -2.96 -6.67
N SER A 116 11.41 -2.26 -5.70
CA SER A 116 11.92 -2.17 -4.32
C SER A 116 11.98 -3.54 -3.63
N PHE A 117 10.98 -4.40 -3.85
CA PHE A 117 10.98 -5.76 -3.31
C PHE A 117 12.07 -6.63 -3.93
N LEU A 118 12.31 -6.49 -5.25
CA LEU A 118 13.33 -7.25 -5.95
C LEU A 118 14.74 -6.83 -5.56
N VAL A 119 15.01 -5.51 -5.43
CA VAL A 119 16.34 -4.92 -5.20
C VAL A 119 16.70 -4.76 -3.72
N ARG A 120 15.85 -5.25 -2.81
CA ARG A 120 16.06 -5.25 -1.36
C ARG A 120 17.41 -5.82 -0.92
#